data_AF-A0A7T0JK60-F1
#
_entry.id   AF-A0A7T0JK60-F1
#
_cell.length_a   1.000
_cell.length_b   1.000
_cell.length_c   1.000
_cell.angle_alpha   90.00
_cell.angle_beta   90.00
_cell.angle_gamma   90.00
#
_symmetry.space_group_name_H-M   'P 1'
#
loop_
_entity.id
_entity.type
_entity.pdbx_description
1 polymer ?
#
loop_
_entity_poly.entity_id
_entity_poly.type
_entity_poly.pdbx_seq_one_letter_code
_entity_poly.pdbx_strand_id
1 'polypeptide(L)' 'MKTSNHRHENQIVHAAFLDALSGEFIARTGCGAYVYLNPVDIHRMFNEFQNRGTPVRDYVKQVVKAFLAA' A
#
# COMPACT_ATOMS: atom_id res chain seq x y z
N MET A 1 14.69 24.55 -10.96
CA MET A 1 13.95 23.44 -11.60
C MET A 1 14.45 22.12 -10.99
N LYS A 2 13.73 21.55 -10.02
CA LYS A 2 14.10 20.30 -9.30
C LYS A 2 12.85 19.41 -9.18
N THR A 3 12.23 19.03 -10.30
CA THR A 3 10.97 18.27 -10.33
C THR A 3 11.17 16.78 -10.62
N SER A 4 12.34 16.37 -11.09
CA SER A 4 12.59 14.97 -11.51
C SER A 4 12.83 14.00 -10.35
N ASN A 5 13.43 14.45 -9.24
CA ASN A 5 13.78 13.57 -8.10
C ASN A 5 12.52 13.13 -7.34
N HIS A 6 11.61 14.06 -7.07
CA HIS A 6 10.41 13.78 -6.27
C HIS A 6 9.47 12.77 -6.92
N ARG A 7 9.42 12.75 -8.27
CA ARG A 7 8.62 11.79 -9.02
C ARG A 7 9.19 10.37 -8.94
N HIS A 8 10.51 10.23 -9.01
CA HIS A 8 11.17 8.93 -8.84
C HIS A 8 11.03 8.40 -7.41
N GLU A 9 11.23 9.26 -6.41
CA GLU A 9 11.04 8.91 -5.00
C GLU A 9 9.60 8.44 -4.74
N ASN A 10 8.60 9.15 -5.27
CA ASN A 10 7.20 8.76 -5.14
C ASN A 10 6.92 7.41 -5.82
N GLN A 11 7.49 7.16 -7.02
CA GLN A 11 7.35 5.87 -7.71
C GLN A 11 7.97 4.71 -6.93
N ILE A 12 9.14 4.91 -6.33
CA ILE A 12 9.80 3.88 -5.50
C ILE A 12 8.95 3.60 -4.25
N VAL A 13 8.45 4.63 -3.58
CA VAL A 13 7.59 4.50 -2.40
C VAL A 13 6.27 3.80 -2.76
N HIS A 14 5.68 4.12 -3.92
CA HIS A 14 4.47 3.47 -4.42
C HIS A 14 4.69 1.99 -4.74
N ALA A 15 5.81 1.64 -5.39
CA ALA A 15 6.16 0.25 -5.66
C ALA A 15 6.37 -0.55 -4.35
N ALA A 16 7.09 0.00 -3.38
CA ALA A 16 7.30 -0.62 -2.08
C ALA A 16 5.99 -0.80 -1.30
N PHE A 17 5.07 0.16 -1.42
CA PHE A 17 3.73 0.06 -0.85
C PHE A 17 2.92 -1.09 -1.47
N LEU A 18 2.89 -1.18 -2.80
CA LEU A 18 2.17 -2.24 -3.50
C LEU A 18 2.74 -3.63 -3.20
N ASP A 19 4.07 -3.75 -3.13
CA ASP A 19 4.74 -5.00 -2.79
C ASP A 19 4.40 -5.45 -1.36
N ALA A 20 4.49 -4.52 -0.39
CA ALA A 20 4.11 -4.81 0.98
C ALA A 20 2.62 -5.19 1.11
N LEU A 21 1.73 -4.44 0.44
CA LEU A 21 0.29 -4.71 0.45
C LEU A 21 -0.02 -6.09 -0.14
N SER A 22 0.55 -6.40 -1.31
CA SER A 22 0.35 -7.68 -1.98
C SER A 22 0.90 -8.83 -1.14
N GLY A 23 2.08 -8.67 -0.55
CA GLY A 23 2.69 -9.67 0.33
C GLY A 23 1.84 -9.97 1.56
N GLU A 24 1.27 -8.95 2.20
CA GLU A 24 0.40 -9.13 3.38
C GLU A 24 -0.93 -9.83 3.00
N PHE A 25 -1.54 -9.47 1.87
CA PHE A 25 -2.73 -10.16 1.37
C PHE A 25 -2.43 -11.64 1.07
N ILE A 26 -1.36 -11.92 0.34
CA ILE A 26 -0.94 -13.30 0.03
C ILE A 26 -0.68 -14.08 1.32
N ALA A 27 0.00 -13.49 2.30
CA ALA A 27 0.30 -14.14 3.57
C ALA A 27 -0.95 -14.49 4.38
N ARG A 28 -2.03 -13.71 4.27
CA ARG A 28 -3.27 -13.92 5.05
C ARG A 28 -4.34 -14.70 4.32
N THR A 29 -4.41 -14.59 3.01
CA THR A 29 -5.52 -15.14 2.22
C THR A 29 -5.08 -16.10 1.13
N GLY A 30 -3.78 -16.17 0.83
CA GLY A 30 -3.23 -16.93 -0.29
C GLY A 30 -3.40 -16.25 -1.65
N CYS A 31 -3.99 -15.05 -1.71
CA CYS A 31 -4.29 -14.33 -2.95
C CYS A 31 -3.74 -12.90 -2.91
N GLY A 32 -3.43 -12.33 -4.08
CA GLY A 32 -2.93 -10.96 -4.19
C GLY A 32 -3.99 -9.90 -3.87
N ALA A 33 -3.53 -8.68 -3.56
CA ALA A 33 -4.41 -7.56 -3.15
C ALA A 33 -5.50 -7.23 -4.19
N TYR A 34 -5.20 -7.34 -5.49
CA TYR A 34 -6.14 -7.05 -6.58
C TYR A 34 -7.33 -8.01 -6.68
N VAL A 35 -7.31 -9.15 -5.97
CA VAL A 35 -8.48 -10.03 -5.87
C VAL A 35 -9.57 -9.39 -4.99
N TYR A 36 -9.17 -8.57 -4.02
CA TYR A 36 -10.06 -7.99 -3.01
C TYR A 36 -10.26 -6.48 -3.17
N LEU A 37 -9.25 -5.79 -3.72
CA LEU A 37 -9.21 -4.34 -3.82
C LEU A 37 -9.14 -3.94 -5.29
N ASN A 38 -9.97 -2.97 -5.68
CA ASN A 38 -9.83 -2.36 -6.99
C ASN A 38 -8.70 -1.30 -6.98
N PRO A 39 -8.22 -0.84 -8.15
CA PRO A 39 -7.15 0.16 -8.22
C PRO A 39 -7.45 1.48 -7.50
N VAL A 40 -8.73 1.88 -7.42
CA VAL A 40 -9.16 3.10 -6.73
C VAL A 40 -8.98 2.96 -5.22
N ASP A 41 -9.34 1.80 -4.66
CA ASP A 41 -9.18 1.49 -3.24
C ASP A 41 -7.70 1.51 -2.84
N ILE A 42 -6.85 0.87 -3.64
CA ILE A 42 -5.40 0.82 -3.43
C ILE A 42 -4.81 2.23 -3.49
N HIS A 43 -5.25 3.05 -4.45
CA HIS A 43 -4.80 4.44 -4.55
C HIS A 43 -5.20 5.26 -3.33
N ARG A 44 -6.44 5.09 -2.84
CA ARG A 44 -6.90 5.73 -1.59
C ARG A 44 -6.05 5.30 -0.40
N MET A 45 -5.80 4.01 -0.24
CA MET A 45 -4.96 3.49 0.84
C MET A 45 -3.53 4.03 0.78
N PHE A 46 -2.98 4.23 -0.42
CA PHE A 46 -1.66 4.83 -0.60
C PHE A 46 -1.63 6.29 -0.15
N ASN A 47 -2.64 7.08 -0.54
CA ASN A 47 -2.75 8.48 -0.12
C ASN A 47 -2.90 8.59 1.41
N GLU A 48 -3.67 7.70 2.04
CA GLU A 48 -3.79 7.64 3.50
C GLU A 48 -2.46 7.28 4.18
N PHE A 49 -1.70 6.33 3.61
CA PHE A 49 -0.37 5.97 4.07
C PHE A 49 0.59 7.17 4.05
N GLN A 50 0.62 7.93 2.96
CA GLN A 50 1.50 9.10 2.82
C GLN A 50 1.27 10.16 3.91
N ASN A 51 0.05 10.24 4.45
CA ASN A 51 -0.30 11.21 5.48
C ASN A 51 -0.04 10.74 6.93
N ARG A 52 0.22 9.44 7.16
CA ARG A 52 0.32 8.88 8.52
C ARG A 52 1.72 8.93 9.14
N GLY A 53 2.78 9.08 8.35
CA GLY A 53 4.17 9.05 8.84
C GLY A 53 4.61 7.70 9.48
N THR A 54 3.80 6.65 9.33
CA THR A 54 4.10 5.30 9.84
C THR A 54 4.89 4.48 8.82
N PRO A 55 5.72 3.52 9.25
CA PRO A 55 6.36 2.58 8.33
C PRO A 55 5.35 1.80 7.49
N VAL A 56 5.66 1.59 6.20
CA VAL A 56 4.75 0.95 5.24
C VAL A 56 4.26 -0.43 5.70
N ARG A 57 5.14 -1.22 6.30
CA ARG A 57 4.81 -2.57 6.81
C ARG A 57 3.78 -2.51 7.95
N ASP A 58 3.92 -1.56 8.86
CA ASP A 58 3.02 -1.43 10.01
C ASP A 58 1.66 -0.91 9.58
N TYR A 59 1.64 0.02 8.64
CA TYR A 59 0.41 0.50 8.02
C TYR A 59 -0.35 -0.63 7.31
N VAL A 60 0.32 -1.35 6.41
CA VAL A 60 -0.29 -2.44 5.63
C VAL A 60 -0.84 -3.52 6.55
N LYS A 61 -0.08 -3.97 7.55
CA LYS A 61 -0.54 -4.98 8.51
C LYS A 61 -1.84 -4.58 9.22
N GLN A 62 -1.93 -3.31 9.63
CA GLN A 62 -3.12 -2.80 10.31
C GLN A 62 -4.32 -2.74 9.37
N VAL A 63 -4.15 -2.19 8.17
CA VAL A 63 -5.27 -2.03 7.23
C VAL A 63 -5.75 -3.36 6.69
N VAL A 64 -4.85 -4.28 6.30
CA VAL A 64 -5.26 -5.61 5.83
C VAL A 64 -5.93 -6.40 6.95
N LYS A 65 -5.43 -6.31 8.19
CA LYS A 65 -6.10 -6.93 9.34
C LYS A 65 -7.51 -6.38 9.55
N ALA A 66 -7.68 -5.06 9.47
CA ALA A 66 -8.99 -4.42 9.62
C ALA A 66 -9.93 -4.78 8.47
N PHE A 67 -9.42 -4.81 7.24
CA PHE A 67 -10.18 -5.18 6.04
C PHE A 67 -10.73 -6.61 6.11
N LEU A 68 -9.93 -7.57 6.57
CA LEU A 68 -10.34 -8.97 6.67
C LEU A 68 -11.20 -9.29 7.91
N ALA A 69 -11.30 -8.35 8.86
CA ALA A 69 -12.12 -8.49 10.05
C ALA A 69 -13.51 -7.85 9.89
N ALA A 70 -13.74 -7.12 8.80
CA ALA A 70 -15.03 -6.54 8.41
C ALA A 70 -15.84 -7.55 7.57
#